data_AF-A0A1I1HKM2-F1
#
_entry.id   AF-A0A1I1HKM2-F1
#
_cell.length_a   1.000
_cell.length_b   1.000
_cell.length_c   1.000
_cell.angle_alpha   90.00
_cell.angle_beta   90.00
_cell.angle_gamma   90.00
#
_symmetry.space_group_name_H-M   'P 1'
#
loop_
_entity.id
_entity.type
_entity.pdbx_description
1 polymer ?
#
loop_
_entity_poly.entity_id
_entity_poly.type
_entity_poly.pdbx_seq_one_letter_code
_entity_poly.pdbx_strand_id
1 'polypeptide(L)'
;METLDTLLTIAYVVVNIFSVTQLIGTYRWPATTRVLFFLLFSIAAFVNIRNALETPWVYQSYADYAIPIYRRFILGLFDDFTIPIVLSIGVGQILIAFSMFIKGDWFRMGCLGGLVFCVAIAPLGLGSGFPSSLLFALAFYRLYQQQNRKPTNLIRSIMPALVRSPGQPVCQLFGAGWV
;
A
#
# COMPACT_ATOMS: atom_id res chain seq x y z
N MET A 1 -13.49 11.38 31.87
CA MET A 1 -12.12 11.43 31.28
C MET A 1 -11.59 10.02 31.08
N GLU A 2 -11.62 9.16 32.10
CA GLU A 2 -11.14 7.76 32.02
C GLU A 2 -11.68 6.94 30.83
N THR A 3 -12.96 7.08 30.47
CA THR A 3 -13.56 6.33 29.35
C THR A 3 -13.04 6.74 27.98
N LEU A 4 -12.80 8.03 27.75
CA LEU A 4 -12.29 8.55 26.46
C LEU A 4 -10.84 8.13 26.25
N ASP A 5 -10.02 8.25 27.30
CA ASP A 5 -8.61 7.84 27.27
C ASP A 5 -8.47 6.33 27.02
N THR A 6 -9.37 5.54 27.62
CA THR A 6 -9.46 4.10 27.38
C THR A 6 -9.81 3.80 25.92
N LEU A 7 -10.79 4.49 25.33
CA LEU A 7 -11.19 4.30 23.93
C LEU A 7 -10.05 4.68 22.97
N LEU A 8 -9.37 5.80 23.20
CA LEU A 8 -8.22 6.24 22.39
C LEU A 8 -7.09 5.21 22.45
N THR A 9 -6.80 4.68 23.63
CA THR A 9 -5.78 3.64 23.82
C THR A 9 -6.15 2.35 23.08
N ILE A 10 -7.40 1.90 23.21
CA ILE A 10 -7.88 0.70 22.49
C ILE A 10 -7.76 0.91 20.98
N ALA A 11 -8.25 2.04 20.45
CA ALA A 11 -8.17 2.34 19.03
C ALA A 11 -6.71 2.35 18.53
N TYR A 12 -5.80 2.98 19.29
CA TYR A 12 -4.38 3.04 18.98
C TYR A 12 -3.73 1.66 18.91
N VAL A 13 -3.99 0.80 19.91
CA VAL A 13 -3.45 -0.57 19.95
C VAL A 13 -4.00 -1.41 18.79
N VAL A 14 -5.32 -1.34 18.56
CA VAL A 14 -5.99 -2.08 17.48
C VAL A 14 -5.43 -1.70 16.12
N VAL A 15 -5.26 -0.40 15.85
CA VAL A 15 -4.72 0.09 14.57
C VAL A 15 -3.28 -0.39 14.35
N ASN A 16 -2.45 -0.40 15.38
CA ASN A 16 -1.08 -0.89 15.27
C ASN A 16 -1.02 -2.40 15.03
N ILE A 17 -1.78 -3.21 15.78
CA ILE A 17 -1.88 -4.67 15.54
C ILE A 17 -2.40 -4.96 14.14
N PHE A 18 -3.42 -4.23 13.70
CA PHE A 18 -3.99 -4.38 12.37
C PHE A 18 -2.97 -4.06 11.28
N SER A 19 -2.12 -3.05 11.47
CA SER A 19 -1.07 -2.69 10.51
C SER A 19 0.02 -3.74 10.37
N VAL A 20 0.45 -4.35 11.48
CA VAL A 20 1.37 -5.50 11.46
C VAL A 20 0.71 -6.68 10.74
N THR A 21 -0.56 -6.94 11.02
CA THR A 21 -1.32 -8.02 10.39
C THR A 21 -1.46 -7.79 8.88
N GLN A 22 -1.69 -6.55 8.42
CA GLN A 22 -1.69 -6.22 6.99
C GLN A 22 -0.34 -6.48 6.35
N LEU A 23 0.74 -6.02 6.99
CA LEU A 23 2.10 -6.20 6.46
C LEU A 23 2.45 -7.69 6.34
N ILE A 24 2.18 -8.49 7.36
CA ILE A 24 2.37 -9.96 7.33
C ILE A 24 1.45 -10.60 6.27
N GLY A 25 0.21 -10.15 6.20
CA GLY A 25 -0.79 -10.61 5.23
C GLY A 25 -0.33 -10.47 3.79
N THR A 26 0.46 -9.44 3.46
CA THR A 26 1.01 -9.26 2.11
C THR A 26 1.82 -10.47 1.64
N TYR A 27 2.49 -11.20 2.53
CA TYR A 27 3.31 -12.36 2.17
C TYR A 27 2.48 -13.63 1.97
N ARG A 28 1.49 -13.86 2.82
CA ARG A 28 0.77 -15.14 2.89
C ARG A 28 -0.58 -15.11 2.18
N TRP A 29 -1.28 -13.97 2.24
CA TRP A 29 -2.66 -13.80 1.77
C TRP A 29 -2.86 -12.44 1.09
N PRO A 30 -2.17 -12.17 -0.04
CA PRO A 30 -2.24 -10.87 -0.71
C PRO A 30 -3.66 -10.50 -1.16
N ALA A 31 -4.50 -11.48 -1.51
CA ALA A 31 -5.91 -11.25 -1.84
C ALA A 31 -6.70 -10.72 -0.64
N THR A 32 -6.54 -11.32 0.53
CA THR A 32 -7.20 -10.88 1.78
C THR A 32 -6.71 -9.48 2.19
N THR A 33 -5.40 -9.23 2.12
CA THR A 33 -4.81 -7.90 2.37
C THR A 33 -5.44 -6.83 1.47
N ARG A 34 -5.63 -7.12 0.18
CA ARG A 34 -6.27 -6.18 -0.75
C ARG A 34 -7.71 -5.85 -0.35
N VAL A 35 -8.50 -6.86 0.02
CA VAL A 35 -9.88 -6.65 0.50
C VAL A 35 -9.90 -5.80 1.76
N LEU A 36 -8.98 -6.05 2.69
CA LEU A 36 -8.91 -5.28 3.92
C LEU A 36 -8.46 -3.84 3.69
N PHE A 37 -7.53 -3.58 2.75
CA PHE A 37 -7.20 -2.21 2.34
C PHE A 37 -8.36 -1.53 1.64
N PHE A 38 -9.11 -2.24 0.80
CA PHE A 38 -10.34 -1.70 0.22
C PHE A 38 -11.31 -1.22 1.31
N LEU A 39 -11.57 -2.05 2.32
CA LEU A 39 -12.47 -1.68 3.43
C LEU A 39 -11.92 -0.50 4.23
N LEU A 40 -10.63 -0.53 4.59
CA LEU A 40 -9.97 0.53 5.34
C LEU A 40 -10.09 1.89 4.63
N PHE A 41 -9.73 1.93 3.35
CA PHE A 41 -9.76 3.18 2.56
C PHE A 41 -11.19 3.63 2.22
N SER A 42 -12.14 2.70 2.06
CA SER A 42 -13.55 3.05 1.87
C SER A 42 -14.14 3.69 3.12
N ILE A 43 -13.88 3.12 4.30
CA ILE A 43 -14.32 3.69 5.59
C ILE A 43 -13.64 5.04 5.81
N ALA A 44 -12.33 5.13 5.57
CA ALA A 44 -11.59 6.38 5.73
C ALA A 44 -12.12 7.48 4.80
N ALA A 45 -12.41 7.15 3.53
CA ALA A 45 -13.01 8.09 2.59
C ALA A 45 -14.39 8.57 3.05
N PHE A 46 -15.25 7.64 3.48
CA PHE A 46 -16.58 7.98 3.96
C PHE A 46 -16.53 8.91 5.18
N VAL A 47 -15.71 8.56 6.19
CA VAL A 47 -15.54 9.39 7.39
C VAL A 47 -14.94 10.75 7.04
N ASN A 48 -13.94 10.80 6.16
CA ASN A 48 -13.30 12.05 5.79
C ASN A 48 -14.22 12.99 5.00
N ILE A 49 -14.95 12.46 4.02
CA ILE A 49 -15.91 13.24 3.24
C ILE A 49 -17.02 13.77 4.15
N ARG A 50 -17.55 12.90 5.02
CA ARG A 50 -18.59 13.29 5.97
C ARG A 50 -18.10 14.38 6.93
N ASN A 51 -16.95 14.19 7.57
CA ASN A 51 -16.40 15.17 8.50
C ASN A 51 -16.03 16.49 7.80
N ALA A 52 -15.51 16.45 6.57
CA ALA A 52 -15.25 17.67 5.80
C ALA A 52 -16.51 18.52 5.57
N LEU A 53 -17.66 17.89 5.36
CA LEU A 53 -18.91 18.57 5.06
C LEU A 53 -19.72 18.95 6.31
N GLU A 54 -19.70 18.10 7.33
CA GLU A 54 -20.53 18.28 8.54
C GLU A 54 -19.76 18.95 9.70
N THR A 55 -18.49 18.58 9.88
CA THR A 55 -17.69 18.93 11.08
C THR A 55 -16.21 19.22 10.77
N PRO A 56 -15.90 20.17 9.85
CA PRO A 56 -14.53 20.38 9.39
C PRO A 56 -13.57 20.84 10.49
N TRP A 57 -14.09 21.44 11.58
CA TRP A 57 -13.28 21.87 12.73
C TRP A 57 -12.63 20.70 13.51
N VAL A 58 -12.99 19.45 13.21
CA VAL A 58 -12.38 18.28 13.87
C VAL A 58 -10.92 18.10 13.44
N TYR A 59 -10.53 18.59 12.25
CA TYR A 59 -9.19 18.36 11.71
C TYR A 59 -8.10 19.20 12.39
N GLN A 60 -8.46 20.32 13.01
CA GLN A 60 -7.58 21.21 13.76
C GLN A 60 -7.06 20.50 15.01
N SER A 61 -7.84 19.56 15.57
CA SER A 61 -7.40 18.73 16.71
C SER A 61 -6.19 17.86 16.39
N TYR A 62 -5.93 17.55 15.11
CA TYR A 62 -4.72 16.82 14.72
C TYR A 62 -3.44 17.63 14.94
N ALA A 63 -3.54 18.96 15.08
CA ALA A 63 -2.40 19.84 15.37
C ALA A 63 -1.71 19.50 16.70
N ASP A 64 -2.46 18.97 17.67
CA ASP A 64 -1.95 18.63 19.00
C ASP A 64 -1.04 17.39 19.00
N TYR A 65 -1.20 16.52 18.01
CA TYR A 65 -0.42 15.28 17.87
C TYR A 65 0.70 15.37 16.84
N ALA A 66 0.68 16.41 16.01
CA ALA A 66 1.56 16.57 14.87
C ALA A 66 2.94 17.11 15.25
N ILE A 67 3.94 16.78 14.42
CA ILE A 67 5.26 17.41 14.53
C ILE A 67 5.17 18.92 14.21
N PRO A 68 6.11 19.77 14.70
CA PRO A 68 5.97 21.23 14.64
C PRO A 68 5.72 21.81 13.24
N ILE A 69 6.34 21.25 12.20
CA ILE A 69 6.15 21.72 10.82
C ILE A 69 4.74 21.41 10.30
N TYR A 70 4.19 20.23 10.62
CA TYR A 70 2.84 19.84 10.24
C TYR A 70 1.79 20.58 11.07
N ARG A 71 2.06 20.81 12.36
CA ARG A 71 1.21 21.65 13.21
C ARG A 71 0.98 23.04 12.62
N ARG A 72 2.04 23.70 12.13
CA ARG A 72 1.94 25.01 11.45
C ARG A 72 1.16 24.95 10.15
N PHE A 73 1.27 23.85 9.41
CA PHE A 73 0.47 23.63 8.20
C PHE A 73 -1.02 23.46 8.54
N ILE A 74 -1.34 22.66 9.56
CA ILE A 74 -2.72 22.38 10.01
C ILE A 74 -3.40 23.65 10.50
N LEU A 75 -2.72 24.44 11.35
CA LEU A 75 -3.25 25.68 11.91
C LEU A 75 -3.10 26.90 10.98
N GLY A 76 -2.59 26.69 9.76
CA GLY A 76 -2.37 27.74 8.76
C GLY A 76 -3.16 27.43 7.50
N LEU A 77 -2.44 27.15 6.40
CA LEU A 77 -3.04 26.92 5.08
C LEU A 77 -4.14 25.86 5.07
N PHE A 78 -4.00 24.80 5.88
CA PHE A 78 -5.00 23.75 5.92
C PHE A 78 -6.31 24.22 6.56
N ASP A 79 -6.26 25.08 7.58
CA ASP A 79 -7.45 25.62 8.26
C ASP A 79 -8.33 26.41 7.26
N ASP A 80 -7.70 27.29 6.49
CA ASP A 80 -8.35 28.11 5.47
C ASP A 80 -8.99 27.29 4.33
N PHE A 81 -8.45 26.10 4.05
CA PHE A 81 -8.84 25.26 2.91
C PHE A 81 -9.19 23.82 3.31
N THR A 82 -9.69 23.61 4.53
CA THR A 82 -9.91 22.26 5.08
C THR A 82 -10.83 21.44 4.17
N ILE A 83 -11.98 21.99 3.77
CA ILE A 83 -12.98 21.28 2.96
C ILE A 83 -12.40 20.79 1.63
N PRO A 84 -11.87 21.66 0.73
CA PRO A 84 -11.37 21.20 -0.57
C PRO A 84 -10.18 20.24 -0.43
N ILE A 85 -9.29 20.45 0.56
CA ILE A 85 -8.16 19.55 0.78
C ILE A 85 -8.66 18.17 1.22
N VAL A 86 -9.52 18.08 2.24
CA VAL A 86 -10.00 16.79 2.76
C VAL A 86 -10.89 16.07 1.74
N LEU A 87 -11.72 16.78 0.97
CA LEU A 87 -12.50 16.17 -0.10
C LEU A 87 -11.60 15.59 -1.19
N SER A 88 -10.51 16.29 -1.57
CA SER A 88 -9.54 15.75 -2.52
C SER A 88 -8.84 14.49 -1.99
N ILE A 89 -8.54 14.45 -0.69
CA ILE A 89 -8.01 13.26 0.00
C ILE A 89 -9.06 12.14 -0.06
N GLY A 90 -10.33 12.43 0.23
CA GLY A 90 -11.42 11.46 0.16
C GLY A 90 -11.57 10.83 -1.23
N VAL A 91 -11.48 11.63 -2.30
CA VAL A 91 -11.46 11.12 -3.68
C VAL A 91 -10.24 10.23 -3.92
N GLY A 92 -9.05 10.64 -3.46
CA GLY A 92 -7.85 9.80 -3.54
C GLY A 92 -8.01 8.46 -2.81
N GLN A 93 -8.63 8.47 -1.63
CA GLN A 93 -8.90 7.26 -0.85
C GLN A 93 -9.90 6.33 -1.56
N ILE A 94 -10.93 6.87 -2.22
CA ILE A 94 -11.86 6.11 -3.06
C ILE A 94 -11.11 5.44 -4.22
N LEU A 95 -10.23 6.17 -4.91
CA LEU A 95 -9.44 5.62 -6.02
C LEU A 95 -8.51 4.50 -5.56
N ILE A 96 -7.85 4.68 -4.40
CA ILE A 96 -7.04 3.63 -3.78
C ILE A 96 -7.90 2.41 -3.46
N ALA A 97 -9.07 2.59 -2.84
CA ALA A 97 -9.98 1.49 -2.53
C ALA A 97 -10.38 0.71 -3.79
N PHE A 98 -10.91 1.37 -4.82
CA PHE A 98 -11.33 0.70 -6.05
C PHE A 98 -10.18 -0.01 -6.77
N SER A 99 -9.00 0.59 -6.78
CA SER A 99 -7.82 -0.03 -7.40
C SER A 99 -7.44 -1.38 -6.77
N MET A 100 -7.80 -1.64 -5.50
CA MET A 100 -7.54 -2.90 -4.82
C MET A 100 -8.34 -4.08 -5.41
N PHE A 101 -9.39 -3.86 -6.20
CA PHE A 101 -10.12 -4.93 -6.92
C PHE A 101 -9.66 -5.15 -8.36
N ILE A 102 -8.96 -4.18 -8.94
CA ILE A 102 -8.54 -4.22 -10.35
C ILE A 102 -7.16 -4.91 -10.43
N LYS A 103 -6.79 -5.47 -11.59
CA LYS A 103 -5.45 -6.04 -11.85
C LYS A 103 -4.63 -5.10 -12.76
N GLY A 104 -3.33 -5.33 -12.86
CA GLY A 104 -2.47 -4.60 -13.79
C GLY A 104 -2.05 -3.22 -13.28
N ASP A 105 -1.96 -2.23 -14.17
CA ASP A 105 -1.40 -0.92 -13.84
C ASP A 105 -2.27 -0.09 -12.89
N TRP A 106 -3.60 -0.24 -12.94
CA TRP A 106 -4.50 0.40 -11.97
C TRP A 106 -4.22 -0.04 -10.54
N PHE A 107 -3.97 -1.34 -10.32
CA PHE A 107 -3.56 -1.84 -9.01
C PHE A 107 -2.24 -1.22 -8.54
N ARG A 108 -1.28 -1.08 -9.47
CA ARG A 108 0.04 -0.50 -9.18
C ARG A 108 -0.07 0.97 -8.79
N MET A 109 -0.85 1.75 -9.53
CA MET A 109 -1.15 3.15 -9.19
C MET A 109 -1.85 3.24 -7.84
N GLY A 110 -2.77 2.34 -7.56
CA GLY A 110 -3.40 2.14 -6.26
C GLY A 110 -2.43 1.96 -5.11
N CYS A 111 -1.48 1.03 -5.25
CA CYS A 111 -0.46 0.78 -4.24
C CYS A 111 0.46 1.99 -4.04
N LEU A 112 0.84 2.68 -5.13
CA LEU A 112 1.64 3.91 -5.02
C LEU A 112 0.87 5.03 -4.33
N GLY A 113 -0.41 5.21 -4.66
CA GLY A 113 -1.30 6.17 -4.00
C GLY A 113 -1.45 5.87 -2.51
N GLY A 114 -1.71 4.62 -2.15
CA GLY A 114 -1.78 4.18 -0.75
C GLY A 114 -0.48 4.42 0.02
N LEU A 115 0.67 4.12 -0.60
CA LEU A 115 1.99 4.40 -0.04
C LEU A 115 2.19 5.89 0.22
N VAL A 116 1.98 6.74 -0.80
CA VAL A 116 2.15 8.19 -0.69
C VAL A 116 1.21 8.76 0.37
N PHE A 117 -0.06 8.34 0.37
CA PHE A 117 -1.04 8.76 1.37
C PHE A 117 -0.57 8.43 2.79
N CYS A 118 -0.19 7.18 3.04
CA CYS A 118 0.26 6.71 4.35
C CYS A 118 1.52 7.44 4.83
N VAL A 119 2.48 7.71 3.95
CA VAL A 119 3.68 8.50 4.27
C VAL A 119 3.33 9.95 4.54
N ALA A 120 2.44 10.55 3.75
CA ALA A 120 2.03 11.94 3.90
C ALA A 120 1.31 12.21 5.23
N ILE A 121 0.56 11.25 5.76
CA ILE A 121 -0.12 11.42 7.06
C ILE A 121 0.74 11.05 8.27
N ALA A 122 1.88 10.36 8.08
CA ALA A 122 2.74 9.93 9.19
C ALA A 122 3.21 11.06 10.13
N PRO A 123 3.51 12.29 9.64
CA PRO A 123 3.85 13.44 10.49
C PRO A 123 2.75 13.91 11.46
N LEU A 124 1.52 13.40 11.35
CA LEU A 124 0.44 13.64 12.32
C LEU A 124 0.62 12.88 13.64
N GLY A 125 1.67 12.05 13.76
CA GLY A 125 2.00 11.35 14.99
C GLY A 125 0.87 10.44 15.46
N LEU A 126 0.48 10.56 16.72
CA LEU A 126 -0.62 9.77 17.31
C LEU A 126 -1.93 9.95 16.55
N GLY A 127 -2.17 11.12 15.95
CA GLY A 127 -3.37 11.39 15.15
C GLY A 127 -3.50 10.49 13.90
N SER A 128 -2.38 9.97 13.37
CA SER A 128 -2.37 8.98 12.28
C SER A 128 -2.25 7.53 12.76
N GLY A 129 -2.22 7.31 14.08
CA GLY A 129 -1.92 6.00 14.67
C GLY A 129 -0.48 5.56 14.46
N PHE A 130 0.49 6.49 14.30
CA PHE A 130 1.91 6.17 14.15
C PHE A 130 2.38 5.14 15.20
N PRO A 131 3.18 4.11 14.85
CA PRO A 131 3.84 3.85 13.55
C PRO A 131 3.01 3.11 12.49
N SER A 132 1.72 2.85 12.73
CA SER A 132 0.88 2.06 11.81
C SER A 132 0.83 2.59 10.38
N SER A 133 0.82 3.92 10.20
CA SER A 133 0.84 4.57 8.90
C SER A 133 2.05 4.13 8.06
N LEU A 134 3.24 4.04 8.65
CA LEU A 134 4.43 3.54 7.96
C LEU A 134 4.35 2.03 7.67
N LEU A 135 3.76 1.24 8.57
CA LEU A 135 3.57 -0.19 8.34
C LEU A 135 2.59 -0.47 7.19
N PHE A 136 1.51 0.30 7.09
CA PHE A 136 0.62 0.26 5.93
C PHE A 136 1.33 0.70 4.64
N ALA A 137 2.17 1.74 4.70
CA ALA A 137 2.97 2.16 3.54
C ALA A 137 3.90 1.04 3.06
N LEU A 138 4.55 0.32 3.98
CA LEU A 138 5.37 -0.85 3.67
C LEU A 138 4.55 -2.00 3.08
N ALA A 139 3.33 -2.22 3.58
CA ALA A 139 2.43 -3.23 3.03
C ALA A 139 2.02 -2.90 1.58
N PHE A 140 1.69 -1.64 1.28
CA PHE A 140 1.45 -1.18 -0.09
C PHE A 140 2.68 -1.34 -0.98
N TYR A 141 3.86 -0.98 -0.48
CA TYR A 141 5.12 -1.17 -1.20
C TYR A 141 5.36 -2.64 -1.55
N ARG A 142 5.08 -3.57 -0.61
CA ARG A 142 5.19 -5.01 -0.85
C ARG A 142 4.20 -5.52 -1.89
N LEU A 143 2.94 -5.11 -1.81
CA LEU A 143 1.92 -5.44 -2.83
C LEU A 143 2.34 -4.95 -4.22
N TYR A 144 2.90 -3.74 -4.31
CA TYR A 144 3.44 -3.19 -5.55
C TYR A 144 4.58 -4.06 -6.11
N GLN A 145 5.52 -4.50 -5.27
CA GLN A 145 6.62 -5.38 -5.69
C GLN A 145 6.15 -6.75 -6.19
N GLN A 146 5.15 -7.35 -5.55
CA GLN A 146 4.63 -8.67 -5.92
C GLN A 146 4.04 -8.68 -7.34
N GLN A 147 3.32 -7.63 -7.73
CA GLN A 147 2.79 -7.52 -9.09
C GLN A 147 3.89 -7.37 -10.15
N ASN A 148 5.00 -6.69 -9.81
CA ASN A 148 6.14 -6.52 -10.72
C ASN A 148 6.95 -7.81 -10.91
N ARG A 149 6.86 -8.76 -9.96
CA ARG A 149 7.38 -10.11 -10.14
C ARG A 149 6.47 -10.89 -11.09
N LYS A 150 6.56 -10.59 -12.39
CA LYS A 150 6.05 -11.48 -13.44
C LYS A 150 6.62 -12.89 -13.21
N PRO A 151 5.85 -13.97 -13.40
CA PRO A 151 6.38 -15.33 -13.41
C PRO A 151 7.18 -15.56 -14.71
N THR A 152 8.31 -14.88 -14.85
CA THR A 152 9.17 -14.97 -16.05
C THR A 152 10.20 -16.10 -15.94
N ASN A 153 10.21 -16.84 -14.82
CA ASN A 153 11.25 -17.84 -14.55
C ASN A 153 10.79 -19.29 -14.72
N LEU A 154 9.50 -19.58 -14.91
CA LEU A 154 9.06 -20.96 -15.14
C LEU A 154 9.30 -21.41 -16.59
N ILE A 155 9.12 -20.52 -17.58
CA ILE A 155 9.35 -20.86 -18.99
C ILE A 155 10.85 -20.98 -19.31
N ARG A 156 11.72 -20.16 -18.69
CA ARG A 156 13.19 -20.31 -18.82
C ARG A 156 13.77 -21.53 -18.09
N SER A 157 13.09 -22.01 -17.05
CA SER A 157 13.49 -23.22 -16.31
C SER A 157 13.10 -24.52 -17.03
N ILE A 158 12.08 -24.51 -17.88
CA ILE A 158 11.57 -25.72 -18.57
C ILE A 158 12.20 -25.87 -19.96
N MET A 159 12.78 -24.81 -20.55
CA MET A 159 13.48 -24.90 -21.84
C MET A 159 14.94 -24.42 -21.79
N PRO A 160 15.87 -25.26 -21.30
CA PRO A 160 17.26 -25.22 -21.77
C PRO A 160 17.52 -26.13 -22.99
N ALA A 161 16.56 -26.98 -23.40
CA ALA A 161 16.89 -28.18 -24.17
C ALA A 161 16.41 -28.24 -25.65
N LEU A 162 15.87 -27.18 -26.25
CA LEU A 162 15.33 -27.25 -27.62
C LEU A 162 15.93 -26.26 -28.63
N VAL A 163 17.09 -25.67 -28.32
CA VAL A 163 17.91 -24.98 -29.33
C VAL A 163 19.19 -25.80 -29.57
N ARG A 164 19.03 -26.99 -30.14
CA ARG A 164 20.10 -27.61 -30.96
C ARG A 164 19.70 -27.43 -32.42
N SER A 165 20.58 -26.75 -33.14
CA SER A 165 20.48 -26.35 -34.54
C SER A 165 20.28 -27.55 -35.49
N PRO A 166 19.36 -27.50 -36.47
CA PRO A 166 19.31 -28.46 -37.55
C PRO A 166 20.34 -28.05 -38.62
N GLY A 167 21.56 -28.59 -38.56
CA GLY A 167 22.55 -28.25 -39.59
C GLY A 167 23.98 -28.78 -39.45
N GLN A 168 24.25 -29.84 -38.69
CA GLN A 168 25.57 -30.50 -38.76
C GLN A 168 25.47 -31.89 -39.39
N PRO A 169 26.19 -32.14 -40.51
CA PRO A 169 26.15 -33.43 -41.19
C PRO A 169 26.96 -34.47 -40.41
N VAL A 170 26.34 -35.63 -40.24
CA VAL A 170 26.96 -36.87 -39.75
C VAL A 170 27.76 -37.47 -40.90
N CYS A 171 29.07 -37.26 -40.90
CA CYS A 171 30.01 -38.06 -41.72
C CYS A 171 31.43 -37.93 -41.16
N GLN A 172 31.87 -38.94 -40.40
CA GLN A 172 33.16 -39.60 -40.62
C GLN A 172 33.23 -40.85 -39.73
N LEU A 173 32.82 -41.96 -40.34
CA LEU A 173 33.25 -43.31 -39.99
C LEU A 173 34.69 -43.53 -40.52
N PHE A 174 35.40 -44.44 -39.86
CA PHE A 174 36.56 -45.24 -40.29
C PHE A 174 38.00 -44.72 -40.11
N GLY A 175 38.77 -45.57 -39.42
CA GLY A 175 40.25 -45.65 -39.38
C GLY A 175 40.76 -45.60 -37.95
N ALA A 176 41.45 -46.58 -37.37
CA ALA A 176 41.95 -47.87 -37.79
C ALA A 176 42.27 -48.67 -36.50
N GLY A 177 42.22 -50.00 -36.55
CA GLY A 177 42.79 -50.88 -35.52
C GLY A 177 44.31 -51.06 -35.67
N TRP A 178 44.89 -51.79 -34.70
CA TRP A 178 46.31 -52.21 -34.56
C TRP A 178 47.23 -51.06 -34.11
N VAL A 179 47.84 -51.06 -32.91
CA VAL A 179 48.68 -52.07 -32.21
C VAL A 179 48.53 -51.90 -30.70
#